data_AF-A0A659SDE0-F1
#
_entry.id   AF-A0A659SDE0-F1
#
_cell.length_a   1.000
_cell.length_b   1.000
_cell.length_c   1.000
_cell.angle_alpha   90.00
_cell.angle_beta   90.00
_cell.angle_gamma   90.00
#
_symmetry.space_group_name_H-M   'P 1'
#
loop_
_entity.id
_entity.type
_entity.pdbx_description
1 polymer ?
#
loop_
_entity_poly.entity_id
_entity_poly.type
_entity_poly.pdbx_seq_one_letter_code
_entity_poly.pdbx_strand_id
1 'polypeptide(L)'
;MNKTINLLKLLPVVLLSACTTSYPPQDTTSAPELPHRNVLVQQPDNCSVGCPQGGSQQTIYRHVYTLNNNSATKFANWVAYSVTKTSQASGRPRNWAQDPDLPPSDTLAPSAYKNAHALLKVDRGHQAPLAGLGGVSDWPSLNYLSNITPQKSALNQGAWA
;
A
#
# COMPACT_ATOMS: atom_id res chain seq x y z
N MET A 1 30.11 67.47 -41.33
CA MET A 1 29.83 66.20 -42.02
C MET A 1 28.59 65.56 -41.42
N ASN A 2 27.72 65.11 -42.32
CA ASN A 2 26.34 64.68 -42.16
C ASN A 2 26.06 63.50 -41.21
N LYS A 3 24.87 63.57 -40.59
CA LYS A 3 23.83 62.53 -40.42
C LYS A 3 24.16 61.32 -39.51
N THR A 4 23.26 60.74 -38.71
CA THR A 4 21.80 60.88 -38.52
C THR A 4 21.45 60.22 -37.18
N ILE A 5 20.50 60.77 -36.45
CA ILE A 5 19.80 60.10 -35.34
C ILE A 5 18.89 59.02 -35.94
N ASN A 6 18.87 57.82 -35.37
CA ASN A 6 17.84 56.84 -35.69
C ASN A 6 17.23 56.19 -34.43
N LEU A 7 15.91 56.13 -34.47
CA LEU A 7 14.94 55.87 -33.44
C LEU A 7 14.29 54.53 -33.77
N LEU A 8 14.33 53.52 -32.88
CA LEU A 8 13.35 52.41 -32.74
C LEU A 8 13.93 51.41 -31.72
N LYS A 9 13.50 51.44 -30.44
CA LYS A 9 12.40 50.62 -29.88
C LYS A 9 12.42 49.16 -30.31
N LEU A 10 12.63 48.24 -29.35
CA LEU A 10 11.83 47.02 -29.13
C LEU A 10 12.33 46.28 -27.87
N LEU A 11 11.60 46.46 -26.76
CA LEU A 11 11.64 45.58 -25.58
C LEU A 11 10.88 44.27 -25.91
N PRO A 12 11.25 43.13 -25.31
CA PRO A 12 10.43 41.92 -25.39
C PRO A 12 9.29 42.02 -24.37
N VAL A 13 8.07 42.25 -24.84
CA VAL A 13 6.86 42.03 -24.04
C VAL A 13 6.36 40.63 -24.36
N VAL A 14 6.63 39.68 -23.47
CA VAL A 14 6.02 38.35 -23.50
C VAL A 14 4.59 38.50 -22.96
N LEU A 15 3.62 38.58 -23.87
CA LEU A 15 2.20 38.49 -23.56
C LEU A 15 1.81 37.01 -23.39
N LEU A 16 1.72 36.53 -22.16
CA LEU A 16 1.01 35.31 -21.84
C LEU A 16 -0.50 35.59 -21.92
N SER A 17 -1.09 35.25 -23.07
CA SER A 17 -2.54 35.23 -23.24
C SER A 17 -3.11 34.00 -22.53
N ALA A 18 -3.71 34.18 -21.36
CA ALA A 18 -4.55 33.15 -20.75
C ALA A 18 -5.94 33.23 -21.40
N CYS A 19 -6.25 32.29 -22.28
CA CYS A 19 -7.63 32.09 -22.72
C CYS A 19 -8.41 31.45 -21.56
N THR A 20 -9.07 32.26 -20.73
CA THR A 20 -10.12 31.77 -19.83
C THR A 20 -11.41 31.64 -20.63
N THR A 21 -11.75 30.43 -21.06
CA THR A 21 -13.08 30.10 -21.57
C THR A 21 -14.06 30.11 -20.41
N SER A 22 -14.83 31.19 -20.30
CA SER A 22 -15.97 31.27 -19.38
C SER A 22 -17.12 30.43 -19.95
N TYR A 23 -17.34 29.24 -19.38
CA TYR A 23 -18.55 28.47 -19.67
C TYR A 23 -19.73 29.09 -18.90
N PRO A 24 -20.90 29.29 -19.53
CA PRO A 24 -22.10 29.66 -18.79
C PRO A 24 -22.47 28.54 -17.80
N PRO A 25 -23.04 28.86 -16.63
CA PRO A 25 -23.48 27.86 -15.68
C PRO A 25 -24.48 26.91 -16.34
N GLN A 26 -24.16 25.62 -16.41
CA GLN A 26 -25.10 24.58 -16.81
C GLN A 26 -26.16 24.44 -15.72
N ASP A 27 -27.38 24.86 -16.01
CA ASP A 27 -28.58 24.40 -15.31
C ASP A 27 -28.62 22.87 -15.41
N THR A 28 -28.24 22.20 -14.32
CA THR A 28 -28.22 20.74 -14.25
C THR A 28 -29.55 20.28 -13.69
N THR A 29 -30.61 20.39 -14.48
CA THR A 29 -31.84 19.62 -14.23
C THR A 29 -31.48 18.15 -14.44
N SER A 30 -31.26 17.44 -13.34
CA SER A 30 -30.82 16.05 -13.32
C SER A 30 -31.86 15.16 -14.00
N ALA A 31 -31.42 14.35 -14.97
CA ALA A 31 -32.22 13.24 -15.46
C ALA A 31 -32.46 12.23 -14.31
N PRO A 32 -33.59 11.49 -14.28
CA PRO A 32 -33.88 10.56 -13.18
C PRO A 32 -32.80 9.48 -13.10
N GLU A 33 -32.08 9.44 -11.98
CA GLU A 33 -31.04 8.47 -11.69
C GLU A 33 -31.68 7.09 -11.48
N LEU A 34 -31.27 6.10 -12.28
CA LEU A 34 -31.61 4.69 -12.04
C LEU A 34 -31.01 4.27 -10.68
N PRO A 35 -31.70 3.45 -9.87
CA PRO A 35 -31.26 3.17 -8.50
C PRO A 35 -29.89 2.49 -8.49
N HIS A 36 -28.86 3.22 -8.04
CA HIS A 36 -27.55 2.68 -7.70
C HIS A 36 -27.71 1.70 -6.54
N ARG A 37 -27.58 0.41 -6.84
CA ARG A 37 -27.48 -0.64 -5.84
C ARG A 37 -26.09 -0.53 -5.20
N ASN A 38 -25.99 0.11 -4.04
CA ASN A 38 -24.77 0.09 -3.22
C ASN A 38 -24.46 -1.37 -2.81
N VAL A 39 -23.59 -2.03 -3.57
CA VAL A 39 -22.98 -3.29 -3.14
C VAL A 39 -21.89 -2.92 -2.13
N LEU A 40 -22.24 -2.95 -0.85
CA LEU A 40 -21.24 -2.88 0.22
C LEU A 40 -20.38 -4.15 0.11
N VAL A 41 -19.16 -4.02 -0.43
CA VAL A 41 -18.17 -5.09 -0.33
C VAL A 41 -17.81 -5.21 1.15
N GLN A 42 -18.32 -6.25 1.79
CA GLN A 42 -18.06 -6.46 3.22
C GLN A 42 -16.60 -6.87 3.41
N GLN A 43 -15.85 -6.05 4.13
CA GLN A 43 -14.45 -6.33 4.47
C GLN A 43 -14.37 -7.57 5.37
N PRO A 44 -13.33 -8.42 5.22
CA PRO A 44 -13.12 -9.57 6.10
C PRO A 44 -12.91 -9.11 7.55
N ASP A 45 -13.58 -9.81 8.49
CA ASP A 45 -13.36 -9.59 9.92
C ASP A 45 -12.32 -10.58 10.46
N ASN A 46 -11.09 -10.10 10.65
CA ASN A 46 -10.00 -10.84 11.26
C ASN A 46 -9.79 -10.51 12.75
N CYS A 47 -10.65 -9.66 13.33
CA CYS A 47 -10.44 -9.09 14.65
C CYS A 47 -11.53 -9.52 15.64
N SER A 48 -12.72 -9.89 15.14
CA SER A 48 -13.92 -10.26 15.90
C SER A 48 -14.42 -9.15 16.82
N VAL A 49 -13.72 -8.90 17.93
CA VAL A 49 -14.09 -7.91 18.96
C VAL A 49 -13.55 -6.51 18.66
N GLY A 50 -13.23 -6.23 17.40
CA GLY A 50 -12.62 -4.98 16.96
C GLY A 50 -11.10 -5.05 16.81
N CYS A 51 -10.58 -4.45 15.76
CA CYS A 51 -9.14 -4.40 15.52
C CYS A 51 -8.44 -3.45 16.50
N PRO A 52 -7.13 -3.62 16.73
CA PRO A 52 -6.35 -2.70 17.56
C PRO A 52 -6.54 -1.24 17.11
N GLN A 53 -6.75 -0.34 18.08
CA GLN A 53 -6.81 1.10 17.84
C GLN A 53 -5.41 1.71 17.85
N GLY A 54 -5.24 2.81 17.13
CA GLY A 54 -3.94 3.45 16.90
C GLY A 54 -3.20 2.88 15.68
N GLY A 55 -1.96 3.32 15.49
CA GLY A 55 -1.19 3.05 14.27
C GLY A 55 -1.32 4.18 13.25
N SER A 56 -1.23 3.86 11.96
CA SER A 56 -1.34 4.82 10.86
C SER A 56 -2.72 4.78 10.18
N GLN A 57 -2.92 5.59 9.14
CA GLN A 57 -4.12 5.56 8.30
C GLN A 57 -4.11 4.45 7.22
N GLN A 58 -3.07 3.62 7.16
CA GLN A 58 -2.92 2.58 6.13
C GLN A 58 -3.30 1.21 6.68
N THR A 59 -4.60 0.89 6.67
CA THR A 59 -5.09 -0.45 7.03
C THR A 59 -5.54 -1.22 5.79
N ILE A 60 -5.00 -2.43 5.63
CA ILE A 60 -5.35 -3.36 4.55
C ILE A 60 -6.20 -4.49 5.12
N TYR A 61 -7.26 -4.84 4.41
CA TYR A 61 -8.18 -5.92 4.78
C TYR A 61 -8.10 -7.03 3.72
N ARG A 62 -7.64 -8.20 4.14
CA ARG A 62 -7.52 -9.43 3.32
C ARG A 62 -8.19 -10.59 4.04
N HIS A 63 -8.48 -11.69 3.34
CA HIS A 63 -9.06 -12.86 4.00
C HIS A 63 -8.06 -13.53 4.96
N VAL A 64 -6.76 -13.50 4.65
CA VAL A 64 -5.72 -14.02 5.56
C VAL A 64 -5.46 -13.16 6.80
N TYR A 65 -5.58 -11.85 6.69
CA TYR A 65 -5.29 -10.92 7.79
C TYR A 65 -5.87 -9.53 7.55
N THR A 66 -6.00 -8.77 8.63
CA THR A 66 -6.10 -7.32 8.63
C THR A 66 -4.79 -6.76 9.18
N LEU A 67 -4.20 -5.79 8.49
CA LEU A 67 -2.88 -5.25 8.84
C LEU A 67 -2.93 -3.73 8.81
N ASN A 68 -2.25 -3.07 9.76
CA ASN A 68 -2.00 -1.63 9.72
C ASN A 68 -0.53 -1.36 9.42
N ASN A 69 -0.24 -0.78 8.27
CA ASN A 69 1.12 -0.49 7.81
C ASN A 69 1.69 0.76 8.51
N ASN A 70 3.01 0.85 8.61
CA ASN A 70 3.70 2.06 9.02
C ASN A 70 4.67 2.50 7.93
N SER A 71 4.33 3.55 7.20
CA SER A 71 5.16 4.04 6.09
C SER A 71 6.53 4.53 6.52
N ALA A 72 6.73 4.94 7.78
CA ALA A 72 8.03 5.36 8.28
C ALA A 72 8.95 4.13 8.48
N THR A 73 8.49 3.13 9.24
CA THR A 73 9.28 1.92 9.55
C THR A 73 9.33 0.91 8.40
N LYS A 74 8.39 1.01 7.44
CA LYS A 74 8.14 0.08 6.32
C LYS A 74 7.56 -1.27 6.73
N PHE A 75 7.13 -1.41 7.99
CA PHE A 75 6.58 -2.65 8.55
C PHE A 75 5.20 -2.40 9.16
N ALA A 76 4.42 -3.46 9.36
CA ALA A 76 3.16 -3.38 10.06
C ALA A 76 3.33 -2.89 11.51
N ASN A 77 2.44 -1.99 11.96
CA ASN A 77 2.24 -1.70 13.38
C ASN A 77 1.60 -2.91 14.08
N TRP A 78 0.64 -3.56 13.42
CA TRP A 78 -0.04 -4.76 13.90
C TRP A 78 -0.60 -5.57 12.73
N VAL A 79 -0.76 -6.87 12.96
CA VAL A 79 -1.40 -7.81 12.04
C VAL A 79 -2.36 -8.69 12.84
N ALA A 80 -3.64 -8.67 12.48
CA ALA A 80 -4.70 -9.47 13.07
C ALA A 80 -5.14 -10.55 12.09
N TYR A 81 -5.36 -11.78 12.56
CA TYR A 81 -5.73 -12.92 11.74
C TYR A 81 -6.54 -13.93 12.56
N SER A 82 -7.30 -14.77 11.87
CA SER A 82 -8.11 -15.82 12.49
C SER A 82 -7.69 -17.20 11.98
N VAL A 83 -7.24 -18.06 12.90
CA VAL A 83 -6.92 -19.45 12.59
C VAL A 83 -8.17 -20.30 12.84
N THR A 84 -8.58 -21.05 11.82
CA THR A 84 -9.71 -21.97 11.88
C THR A 84 -9.27 -23.38 11.47
N LYS A 85 -10.20 -24.34 11.47
CA LYS A 85 -9.93 -25.69 10.98
C LYS A 85 -9.55 -25.70 9.49
N THR A 86 -10.03 -24.74 8.70
CA THR A 86 -9.83 -24.70 7.24
C THR A 86 -8.78 -23.69 6.80
N SER A 87 -8.29 -22.83 7.71
CA SER A 87 -7.28 -21.83 7.35
C SER A 87 -5.89 -22.42 7.16
N GLN A 88 -5.62 -23.63 7.63
CA GLN A 88 -4.27 -24.19 7.68
C GLN A 88 -3.89 -24.89 6.38
N ALA A 89 -2.63 -24.74 5.94
CA ALA A 89 -2.05 -25.56 4.88
C ALA A 89 -0.52 -25.62 4.99
N SER A 90 0.05 -26.82 4.89
CA SER A 90 1.49 -27.04 4.87
C SER A 90 2.09 -26.90 3.45
N GLY A 91 3.41 -26.68 3.37
CA GLY A 91 4.15 -26.78 2.10
C GLY A 91 3.90 -25.65 1.10
N ARG A 92 3.26 -24.55 1.51
CA ARG A 92 3.09 -23.36 0.66
C ARG A 92 4.46 -22.74 0.30
N PRO A 93 4.69 -22.35 -0.96
CA PRO A 93 5.93 -21.69 -1.36
C PRO A 93 6.02 -20.27 -0.77
N ARG A 94 7.25 -19.78 -0.64
CA ARG A 94 7.56 -18.43 -0.15
C ARG A 94 7.97 -17.54 -1.31
N ASN A 95 6.98 -17.05 -2.05
CA ASN A 95 7.19 -16.13 -3.17
C ASN A 95 7.11 -14.69 -2.65
N TRP A 96 8.25 -14.13 -2.26
CA TRP A 96 8.32 -12.79 -1.69
C TRP A 96 7.97 -11.71 -2.70
N ALA A 97 7.05 -10.82 -2.35
CA ALA A 97 6.64 -9.71 -3.20
C ALA A 97 6.46 -8.43 -2.39
N GLN A 98 6.70 -7.29 -3.03
CA GLN A 98 6.24 -6.01 -2.50
C GLN A 98 4.70 -6.03 -2.44
N ASP A 99 4.12 -5.45 -1.39
CA ASP A 99 2.66 -5.39 -1.27
C ASP A 99 2.07 -4.48 -2.36
N PRO A 100 1.20 -4.97 -3.26
CA PRO A 100 0.65 -4.17 -4.36
C PRO A 100 -0.41 -3.14 -3.90
N ASP A 101 -0.97 -3.30 -2.70
CA ASP A 101 -2.03 -2.42 -2.18
C ASP A 101 -1.47 -1.28 -1.31
N LEU A 102 -0.14 -1.12 -1.28
CA LEU A 102 0.56 -0.01 -0.63
C LEU A 102 1.35 0.80 -1.65
N PRO A 103 1.53 2.13 -1.44
CA PRO A 103 2.51 2.88 -2.19
C PRO A 103 3.89 2.21 -2.07
N PRO A 104 4.65 2.04 -3.16
CA PRO A 104 5.95 1.36 -3.10
C PRO A 104 6.97 2.03 -2.16
N SER A 105 6.80 3.32 -1.87
CA SER A 105 7.61 4.07 -0.89
C SER A 105 7.34 3.68 0.56
N ASP A 106 6.21 3.01 0.84
CA ASP A 106 5.68 2.83 2.19
C ASP A 106 5.87 1.40 2.71
N THR A 107 6.44 0.53 1.88
CA THR A 107 6.76 -0.86 2.19
C THR A 107 8.04 -1.29 1.49
N LEU A 108 8.56 -2.48 1.80
CA LEU A 108 9.80 -2.98 1.21
C LEU A 108 9.55 -3.76 -0.08
N ALA A 109 10.54 -3.74 -0.98
CA ALA A 109 10.66 -4.66 -2.10
C ALA A 109 11.61 -5.84 -1.75
N PRO A 110 11.55 -7.00 -2.44
CA PRO A 110 12.40 -8.16 -2.15
C PRO A 110 13.91 -7.86 -2.12
N SER A 111 14.35 -6.88 -2.91
CA SER A 111 15.74 -6.41 -2.97
C SER A 111 16.23 -5.81 -1.65
N ALA A 112 15.36 -5.26 -0.79
CA ALA A 112 15.71 -4.69 0.51
C ALA A 112 16.27 -5.72 1.50
N TYR A 113 15.95 -7.01 1.29
CA TYR A 113 16.46 -8.11 2.12
C TYR A 113 17.74 -8.74 1.56
N LYS A 114 18.31 -8.22 0.47
CA LYS A 114 19.57 -8.73 -0.08
C LYS A 114 20.67 -8.64 0.98
N ASN A 115 21.36 -9.75 1.23
CA ASN A 115 22.43 -9.89 2.24
C ASN A 115 22.02 -9.67 3.71
N ALA A 116 20.74 -9.41 4.02
CA ALA A 116 20.30 -9.12 5.39
C ALA A 116 20.63 -10.27 6.36
N HIS A 117 20.45 -11.53 5.95
CA HIS A 117 20.80 -12.69 6.77
C HIS A 117 22.30 -12.72 7.12
N ALA A 118 23.16 -12.55 6.11
CA ALA A 118 24.61 -12.60 6.31
C ALA A 118 25.09 -11.51 7.29
N LEU A 119 24.58 -10.30 7.13
CA LEU A 119 24.99 -9.10 7.87
C LEU A 119 24.35 -8.99 9.26
N LEU A 120 23.07 -9.34 9.39
CA LEU A 120 22.28 -9.06 10.59
C LEU A 120 21.80 -10.31 11.33
N LYS A 121 22.01 -11.51 10.76
CA LYS A 121 21.49 -12.78 11.29
C LYS A 121 19.96 -12.75 11.45
N VAL A 122 19.29 -12.27 10.41
CA VAL A 122 17.83 -12.16 10.32
C VAL A 122 17.30 -12.97 9.14
N ASP A 123 16.07 -13.46 9.29
CA ASP A 123 15.28 -14.06 8.23
C ASP A 123 14.16 -13.11 7.81
N ARG A 124 13.45 -13.48 6.74
CA ARG A 124 12.16 -12.89 6.37
C ARG A 124 11.09 -13.53 7.26
N GLY A 125 10.87 -12.95 8.45
CA GLY A 125 9.95 -13.48 9.46
C GLY A 125 8.51 -13.03 9.20
N HIS A 126 7.59 -13.99 9.12
CA HIS A 126 6.15 -13.76 8.98
C HIS A 126 5.54 -13.19 10.28
N GLN A 127 4.69 -12.17 10.14
CA GLN A 127 3.83 -11.67 11.23
C GLN A 127 2.56 -12.52 11.35
N ALA A 128 1.76 -12.61 10.28
CA ALA A 128 0.71 -13.61 10.12
C ALA A 128 1.31 -14.91 9.53
N PRO A 129 1.12 -16.07 10.19
CA PRO A 129 1.88 -17.29 9.88
C PRO A 129 1.41 -18.01 8.62
N LEU A 130 2.36 -18.35 7.73
CA LEU A 130 2.07 -19.01 6.45
C LEU A 130 1.36 -20.37 6.61
N ALA A 131 1.82 -21.22 7.53
CA ALA A 131 1.22 -22.55 7.70
C ALA A 131 -0.18 -22.49 8.35
N GLY A 132 -0.40 -21.53 9.25
CA GLY A 132 -1.67 -21.35 9.96
C GLY A 132 -2.79 -20.79 9.08
N LEU A 133 -2.43 -20.09 8.01
CA LEU A 133 -3.36 -19.34 7.14
C LEU A 133 -3.26 -19.73 5.65
N GLY A 134 -2.42 -20.70 5.31
CA GLY A 134 -2.16 -21.13 3.94
C GLY A 134 -3.34 -21.78 3.21
N GLY A 135 -4.41 -22.14 3.90
CA GLY A 135 -5.66 -22.68 3.35
C GLY A 135 -6.63 -21.62 2.85
N VAL A 136 -6.41 -20.34 3.20
CA VAL A 136 -7.26 -19.22 2.79
C VAL A 136 -7.02 -18.86 1.31
N SER A 137 -8.04 -18.36 0.61
CA SER A 137 -8.02 -18.14 -0.85
C SER A 137 -6.93 -17.18 -1.32
N ASP A 138 -6.62 -16.15 -0.53
CA ASP A 138 -5.59 -15.14 -0.82
C ASP A 138 -4.28 -15.39 -0.06
N TRP A 139 -3.99 -16.64 0.32
CA TRP A 139 -2.75 -17.04 1.00
C TRP A 139 -1.43 -16.53 0.40
N PRO A 140 -1.27 -16.29 -0.93
CA PRO A 140 -0.02 -15.73 -1.44
C PRO A 140 0.33 -14.37 -0.82
N SER A 141 -0.67 -13.60 -0.37
CA SER A 141 -0.47 -12.32 0.32
C SER A 141 0.19 -12.44 1.70
N LEU A 142 0.26 -13.65 2.28
CA LEU A 142 1.08 -13.92 3.47
C LEU A 142 2.57 -13.70 3.17
N ASN A 143 3.00 -13.78 1.91
CA ASN A 143 4.38 -13.54 1.50
C ASN A 143 4.63 -12.09 1.02
N TYR A 144 3.65 -11.19 1.13
CA TYR A 144 3.87 -9.77 0.88
C TYR A 144 4.70 -9.16 1.99
N LEU A 145 5.63 -8.27 1.63
CA LEU A 145 6.61 -7.74 2.58
C LEU A 145 6.01 -6.77 3.62
N SER A 146 4.76 -6.35 3.46
CA SER A 146 3.98 -5.71 4.54
C SER A 146 3.79 -6.66 5.75
N ASN A 147 3.67 -7.97 5.50
CA ASN A 147 3.52 -9.02 6.52
C ASN A 147 4.88 -9.59 7.00
N ILE A 148 6.02 -9.02 6.55
CA ILE A 148 7.35 -9.57 6.81
C ILE A 148 8.24 -8.54 7.51
N THR A 149 8.95 -8.98 8.55
CA THR A 149 9.99 -8.18 9.21
C THR A 149 11.34 -8.91 9.20
N PRO A 150 12.48 -8.18 9.28
CA PRO A 150 13.79 -8.78 9.49
C PRO A 150 13.91 -9.32 10.92
N GLN A 151 13.35 -10.51 11.13
CA GLN A 151 13.32 -11.18 12.44
C GLN A 151 14.61 -11.96 12.64
N LYS A 152 15.25 -11.86 13.83
CA LYS A 152 16.46 -12.64 14.14
C LYS A 152 16.22 -14.12 13.89
N SER A 153 17.14 -14.78 13.18
CA SER A 153 16.96 -16.18 12.76
C SER A 153 16.76 -17.12 13.95
N ALA A 154 17.46 -16.88 15.07
CA ALA A 154 17.30 -17.66 16.30
C ALA A 154 15.90 -17.54 16.93
N LEU A 155 15.22 -16.39 16.77
CA LEU A 155 13.84 -16.22 17.20
C LEU A 155 12.88 -16.87 16.20
N ASN A 156 13.03 -16.54 14.91
CA ASN A 156 12.18 -17.01 13.81
C ASN A 156 12.12 -18.54 13.70
N GLN A 157 13.27 -19.20 13.87
CA GLN A 157 13.40 -20.67 13.77
C GLN A 157 13.31 -21.37 15.13
N GLY A 158 13.12 -20.59 16.21
CA GLY A 158 13.07 -21.06 17.59
C GLY A 158 11.68 -20.87 18.18
N ALA A 159 11.61 -20.11 19.27
CA ALA A 159 10.38 -19.95 20.05
C ALA A 159 9.20 -19.29 19.28
N TRP A 160 9.45 -18.64 18.14
CA TRP A 160 8.40 -18.05 17.30
C TRP A 160 7.79 -19.05 16.29
N ALA A 161 8.47 -20.16 16.00
CA ALA A 161 8.14 -21.07 14.90
C ALA A 161 6.84 -21.88 15.12
#